data_AF-A0A6V7VJR1-F1
#
_entry.id   AF-A0A6V7VJR1-F1
#
_cell.length_a   1.000
_cell.length_b   1.000
_cell.length_c   1.000
_cell.angle_alpha   90.00
_cell.angle_beta   90.00
_cell.angle_gamma   90.00
#
_symmetry.space_group_name_H-M   'P 1'
#
loop_
_entity.id
_entity.type
_entity.pdbx_description
1 polymer ?
#
loop_
_entity_poly.entity_id
_entity_poly.type
_entity_poly.pdbx_seq_one_letter_code
_entity_poly.pdbx_strand_id
1 'polypeptide(L)'
;MAFSHNGGRYDMIMVFREIYLKGVVPSMIRRGNKLYELKIPRNNKCNEVIFRDSYNLCPVALGKLIGAFGLQVTEKQFFPHLANISDYYGRTLQQLPPKSDYLYEGMRPERQNEFDKWYEEEKSQYFCLDEALAEYCSNDVQILTEALIAFRKKFMEISKKKNTQPGAAQEGIDILRDAMTIASACMKHFRLNHLKPEHLAIVPEKGYENCDNQSELALKYLQWYEDTRGVKIKCAHSEGGEHVVAGRYKVDGYIKEEDRAIEVNGCVWHACQKCFGNDLHKILPNGKTVGEIREDDGNRLAILRKYIKNVDIIWNAIYIGCFDATNICENHLQIIMTEVL
;
A
#
# COMPACT_ATOMS: atom_id res chain seq x y z
N MET A 1 -2.91 19.18 17.29
CA MET A 1 -2.25 17.95 16.78
C MET A 1 -1.12 17.62 17.73
N ALA A 2 -0.89 16.34 18.01
CA ALA A 2 0.22 15.85 18.79
C ALA A 2 1.15 15.05 17.88
N PHE A 3 2.46 15.22 18.04
CA PHE A 3 3.47 14.49 17.31
C PHE A 3 4.33 13.68 18.26
N SER A 4 4.66 12.46 17.86
CA SER A 4 5.74 11.67 18.45
C SER A 4 6.72 11.27 17.36
N HIS A 5 7.95 10.95 17.73
CA HIS A 5 8.98 10.58 16.78
C HIS A 5 9.14 9.06 16.75
N ASN A 6 8.73 8.44 15.64
CA ASN A 6 8.59 6.99 15.48
C ASN A 6 7.48 6.36 16.35
N GLY A 7 6.60 7.19 16.92
CA GLY A 7 5.57 6.70 17.83
C GLY A 7 4.44 5.92 17.17
N GLY A 8 4.35 5.93 15.84
CA GLY A 8 3.44 5.06 15.09
C GLY A 8 3.66 3.56 15.33
N ARG A 9 4.84 3.18 15.85
CA ARG A 9 5.19 1.81 16.23
C ARG A 9 5.26 1.59 17.75
N TYR A 10 5.16 2.66 18.54
CA TYR A 10 5.36 2.64 19.99
C TYR A 10 4.29 3.45 20.71
N ASP A 11 4.49 4.77 20.86
CA ASP A 11 3.65 5.66 21.69
C ASP A 11 2.17 5.62 21.30
N MET A 12 1.87 5.68 20.00
CA MET A 12 0.50 5.73 19.49
C MET A 12 -0.26 4.44 19.78
N ILE A 13 0.43 3.30 19.93
CA ILE A 13 -0.18 2.01 20.26
C ILE A 13 -0.62 2.02 21.72
N MET A 14 0.23 2.53 22.63
CA MET A 14 -0.12 2.70 24.05
C MET A 14 -1.28 3.67 24.22
N VAL A 15 -1.23 4.81 23.53
CA VAL A 15 -2.30 5.80 23.51
C VAL A 15 -3.60 5.19 22.99
N PHE A 16 -3.55 4.44 21.87
CA PHE A 16 -4.71 3.75 21.31
C PHE A 16 -5.35 2.78 22.31
N ARG A 17 -4.54 1.97 23.01
CA ARG A 17 -5.01 1.03 24.04
C ARG A 17 -5.81 1.75 25.12
N GLU A 18 -5.27 2.84 25.67
CA GLU A 18 -5.94 3.59 26.74
C GLU A 18 -7.23 4.27 26.27
N ILE A 19 -7.26 4.77 25.03
CA ILE A 19 -8.47 5.36 24.44
C ILE A 19 -9.54 4.29 24.25
N TYR A 20 -9.15 3.12 23.75
CA TYR A 20 -10.03 1.99 23.51
C TYR A 20 -10.64 1.46 24.83
N LEU A 21 -9.84 1.33 25.88
CA LEU A 21 -10.32 0.93 27.21
C LEU A 21 -11.31 1.93 27.82
N LYS A 22 -11.25 3.20 27.42
CA LYS A 22 -12.21 4.23 27.80
C LYS A 22 -13.49 4.23 26.96
N GLY A 23 -13.66 3.27 26.04
CA GLY A 23 -14.84 3.13 25.19
C GLY A 23 -14.91 4.14 24.04
N VAL A 24 -13.81 4.84 23.73
CA VAL A 24 -13.75 5.77 22.60
C VAL A 24 -13.19 5.04 21.39
N VAL A 25 -13.87 5.14 20.25
CA VAL A 25 -13.42 4.53 18.99
C VAL A 25 -12.79 5.61 18.09
N PRO A 26 -11.45 5.68 18.00
CA PRO A 26 -10.78 6.65 17.15
C PRO A 26 -10.76 6.21 15.69
N SER A 27 -10.69 7.18 14.77
CA SER A 27 -10.37 6.91 13.36
C SER A 27 -8.87 6.70 13.19
N MET A 28 -8.48 5.71 12.41
CA MET A 28 -7.09 5.26 12.30
C MET A 28 -6.68 5.09 10.84
N ILE A 29 -5.49 5.59 10.52
CA ILE A 29 -4.79 5.27 9.26
C ILE A 29 -3.54 4.47 9.62
N ARG A 30 -3.39 3.29 9.03
CA ARG A 30 -2.29 2.36 9.31
C ARG A 30 -1.72 1.72 8.06
N ARG A 31 -0.44 1.34 8.12
CA ARG A 31 0.21 0.46 7.14
C ARG A 31 0.79 -0.73 7.89
N GLY A 32 0.18 -1.90 7.71
CA GLY A 32 0.46 -3.06 8.56
C GLY A 32 0.20 -2.72 10.03
N ASN A 33 1.22 -2.91 10.87
CA ASN A 33 1.20 -2.62 12.30
C ASN A 33 1.61 -1.18 12.66
N LYS A 34 2.06 -0.38 11.68
CA LYS A 34 2.45 1.01 11.93
C LYS A 34 1.23 1.93 11.80
N LEU A 35 0.92 2.67 12.86
CA LEU A 35 -0.06 3.75 12.85
C LEU A 35 0.56 5.01 12.23
N TYR A 36 -0.12 5.59 11.24
CA TYR A 36 0.29 6.84 10.59
C TYR A 36 -0.45 8.03 11.21
N GLU A 37 -1.73 7.83 11.52
CA GLU A 37 -2.59 8.84 12.12
C GLU A 37 -3.62 8.18 13.03
N LEU A 38 -3.85 8.79 14.19
CA LEU A 38 -4.91 8.45 15.12
C LEU A 38 -5.73 9.71 15.41
N LYS A 39 -6.99 9.71 15.00
CA LYS A 39 -7.92 10.84 15.20
C LYS A 39 -8.96 10.48 16.25
N ILE A 40 -9.00 11.25 17.32
CA ILE A 40 -9.97 11.09 18.39
C ILE A 40 -11.09 12.11 18.18
N PRO A 41 -12.34 11.66 17.95
CA PRO A 41 -13.48 12.57 17.93
C PRO A 41 -13.72 13.10 19.34
N ARG A 42 -13.96 14.40 19.47
CA ARG A 42 -14.37 15.02 20.73
C ARG A 42 -15.85 15.37 20.61
N ASN A 43 -16.64 15.08 21.64
CA ASN A 43 -18.11 15.12 21.66
C ASN A 43 -18.78 16.48 21.37
N ASN A 44 -18.09 17.50 20.85
CA ASN A 44 -18.70 18.73 20.36
C ASN A 44 -17.87 19.36 19.22
N LYS A 45 -18.39 19.20 18.00
CA LYS A 45 -18.26 19.96 16.74
C LYS A 45 -16.96 20.63 16.26
N CYS A 46 -15.83 20.75 16.98
CA CYS A 46 -14.66 21.43 16.41
C CYS A 46 -13.24 21.10 16.93
N ASN A 47 -13.03 20.16 17.86
CA ASN A 47 -11.68 19.91 18.39
C ASN A 47 -11.31 18.42 18.36
N GLU A 48 -11.04 17.89 17.16
CA GLU A 48 -10.43 16.56 17.01
C GLU A 48 -8.98 16.59 17.52
N VAL A 49 -8.60 15.61 18.34
CA VAL A 49 -7.19 15.41 18.70
C VAL A 49 -6.60 14.44 17.69
N ILE A 50 -5.62 14.92 16.93
CA ILE A 50 -4.92 14.15 15.90
C ILE A 50 -3.51 13.85 16.39
N PHE A 51 -3.17 12.56 16.48
CA PHE A 51 -1.80 12.10 16.70
C PHE A 51 -1.18 11.68 15.37
N ARG A 52 0.07 12.08 15.14
CA ARG A 52 0.84 11.73 13.94
C ARG A 52 2.26 11.35 14.30
N ASP A 53 2.82 10.46 13.49
CA ASP A 53 4.23 10.09 13.58
C ASP A 53 5.09 11.02 12.72
N SER A 54 5.89 11.85 13.39
CA SER A 54 6.83 12.78 12.74
C SER A 54 7.94 12.08 11.95
N TYR A 55 8.26 10.82 12.25
CA TYR A 55 9.28 10.06 11.53
C TYR A 55 8.88 9.83 10.05
N ASN A 56 7.58 9.81 9.75
CA ASN A 56 7.10 9.73 8.37
C ASN A 56 7.39 11.01 7.56
N LEU A 57 7.61 12.13 8.25
CA LEU A 57 7.99 13.42 7.67
C LEU A 57 9.52 13.58 7.64
N CYS A 58 10.19 13.17 8.72
CA CYS A 58 11.64 13.28 8.89
C CYS A 58 12.23 11.90 9.29
N PRO A 59 12.60 11.03 8.32
CA PRO A 59 13.01 9.65 8.59
C PRO A 59 14.49 9.55 9.02
N VAL A 60 14.86 10.30 10.06
CA VAL A 60 16.19 10.29 10.69
C VAL A 60 16.02 10.20 12.21
N ALA A 61 17.05 9.80 12.95
CA ALA A 61 17.00 9.77 14.40
C ALA A 61 16.80 11.18 15.02
N LEU A 62 16.14 11.25 16.18
CA LEU A 62 15.81 12.50 16.87
C LEU A 62 17.02 13.41 17.08
N GLY A 63 18.12 12.90 17.65
CA GLY A 63 19.36 13.67 17.84
C GLY A 63 19.97 14.21 16.54
N LYS A 64 19.81 13.48 15.42
CA LYS A 64 20.28 13.94 14.10
C LYS A 64 19.48 15.11 13.55
N LEU A 65 18.28 15.39 14.08
CA LEU A 65 17.47 16.54 13.66
C LEU A 65 18.12 17.87 14.05
N ILE A 66 18.91 17.90 15.13
CA ILE A 66 19.63 19.10 15.58
C ILE A 66 20.58 19.57 14.48
N GLY A 67 21.45 18.68 14.00
CA GLY A 67 22.37 18.97 12.91
C GLY A 67 21.66 19.21 11.57
N ALA A 68 20.62 18.43 11.27
CA ALA A 68 19.89 18.54 10.00
C ALA A 68 19.18 19.90 9.83
N PHE A 69 18.67 20.48 10.92
CA PHE A 69 17.98 21.77 10.88
C PHE A 69 18.79 22.95 11.43
N GLY A 70 20.00 22.71 11.96
CA GLY A 70 20.84 23.74 12.58
C GLY A 70 20.23 24.31 13.86
N LEU A 71 19.63 23.44 14.68
CA LEU A 71 18.94 23.85 15.92
C LEU A 71 19.96 24.26 16.99
N GLN A 72 19.60 25.23 17.82
CA GLN A 72 20.42 25.72 18.94
C GLN A 72 20.17 24.92 20.24
N VAL A 73 19.59 23.72 20.11
CA VAL A 73 19.27 22.84 21.25
C VAL A 73 20.45 21.91 21.50
N THR A 74 20.84 21.75 22.75
CA THR A 74 21.88 20.79 23.16
C THR A 74 21.23 19.45 23.44
N GLU A 75 21.71 18.38 22.79
CA GLU A 75 21.30 17.01 23.10
C GLU A 75 22.01 16.55 24.37
N LYS A 76 21.26 16.00 25.32
CA LYS A 76 21.87 15.32 26.48
C LYS A 76 22.52 14.02 25.98
N GLN A 77 23.84 13.93 26.08
CA GLN A 77 24.61 12.91 25.37
C GLN A 77 24.30 11.47 25.80
N PHE A 78 24.09 11.22 27.10
CA PHE A 78 23.95 9.87 27.65
C PHE A 78 22.91 9.80 28.76
N PHE A 79 22.03 8.79 28.68
CA PHE A 79 20.99 8.49 29.67
C PHE A 79 21.07 7.01 30.09
N PRO A 80 20.94 6.67 31.40
CA PRO A 80 21.00 5.31 31.89
C PRO A 80 19.65 4.60 31.70
N HIS A 81 19.43 4.02 30.52
CA HIS A 81 18.16 3.42 30.13
C HIS A 81 17.73 2.25 31.03
N LEU A 82 18.68 1.43 31.51
CA LEU A 82 18.36 0.28 32.37
C LEU A 82 18.18 0.67 33.85
N ALA A 83 18.55 1.89 34.25
CA ALA A 83 18.30 2.37 35.59
C ALA A 83 16.81 2.66 35.85
N ASN A 84 15.96 2.63 34.81
CA ASN A 84 14.52 2.84 34.92
C ASN A 84 13.79 1.61 35.52
N ILE A 85 14.09 1.32 36.78
CA ILE A 85 13.49 0.26 37.60
C ILE A 85 13.11 0.80 38.99
N SER A 86 12.21 0.08 39.67
CA SER A 86 11.67 0.48 40.99
C SER A 86 12.73 0.80 42.04
N ASP A 87 13.89 0.18 41.94
CA ASP A 87 14.96 0.29 42.92
C ASP A 87 15.64 1.67 42.93
N TYR A 88 15.52 2.43 41.84
CA TYR A 88 16.09 3.77 41.69
C TYR A 88 15.09 4.91 41.88
N TYR A 89 13.77 4.64 41.88
CA TYR A 89 12.75 5.68 42.02
C TYR A 89 12.76 6.35 43.39
N GLY A 90 12.66 7.69 43.42
CA GLY A 90 12.67 8.47 44.65
C GLY A 90 13.99 8.43 45.44
N ARG A 91 15.09 7.98 44.82
CA ARG A 91 16.42 7.89 45.45
C ARG A 91 17.41 8.80 44.75
N THR A 92 18.32 9.36 45.54
CA THR A 92 19.50 10.06 45.05
C THR A 92 20.73 9.18 45.28
N LEU A 93 21.39 8.81 44.20
CA LEU A 93 22.68 8.11 44.24
C LEU A 93 23.80 9.12 44.46
N GLN A 94 24.86 8.72 45.15
CA GLN A 94 26.05 9.56 45.36
C GLN A 94 26.93 9.69 44.10
N GLN A 95 26.72 8.81 43.13
CA GLN A 95 27.49 8.71 41.89
C GLN A 95 26.56 8.32 40.75
N LEU A 96 27.02 8.46 39.51
CA LEU A 96 26.28 8.01 38.34
C LEU A 96 26.00 6.49 38.39
N PRO A 97 24.90 6.02 37.76
CA PRO A 97 24.66 4.59 37.57
C PRO A 97 25.84 3.88 36.91
N PRO A 98 26.00 2.56 37.11
CA PRO A 98 27.06 1.79 36.47
C PRO A 98 26.97 1.86 34.93
N LYS A 99 28.11 1.70 34.25
CA LYS A 99 28.20 1.74 32.77
C LYS A 99 27.23 0.77 32.07
N SER A 100 26.95 -0.38 32.69
CA SER A 100 25.97 -1.36 32.21
C SER A 100 24.60 -0.72 31.96
N ASP A 101 24.21 0.24 32.79
CA ASP A 101 22.86 0.82 32.75
C ASP A 101 22.65 1.76 31.56
N TYR A 102 23.73 2.15 30.88
CA TYR A 102 23.73 3.00 29.70
C TYR A 102 23.69 2.21 28.39
N LEU A 103 23.52 0.89 28.43
CA LEU A 103 23.62 0.01 27.25
C LEU A 103 25.00 0.13 26.56
N TYR A 104 26.07 0.33 27.35
CA TYR A 104 27.43 0.56 26.86
C TYR A 104 27.93 -0.52 25.89
N GLU A 105 27.62 -1.79 26.16
CA GLU A 105 28.01 -2.92 25.30
C GLU A 105 27.39 -2.87 23.90
N GLY A 106 26.23 -2.22 23.74
CA GLY A 106 25.56 -2.03 22.45
C GLY A 106 26.04 -0.81 21.67
N MET A 107 26.90 0.03 22.25
CA MET A 107 27.42 1.22 21.60
C MET A 107 28.52 0.88 20.58
N ARG A 108 28.65 1.69 19.54
CA ARG A 108 29.77 1.58 18.58
C ARG A 108 31.08 2.05 19.24
N PRO A 109 32.26 1.58 18.80
CA PRO A 109 33.54 1.96 19.38
C PRO A 109 33.78 3.48 19.47
N GLU A 110 33.35 4.25 18.46
CA GLU A 110 33.52 5.71 18.52
C GLU A 110 32.71 6.33 19.67
N ARG A 111 31.48 5.86 19.84
CA ARG A 111 30.57 6.35 20.89
C ARG A 111 30.98 5.85 22.28
N GLN A 112 31.60 4.68 22.37
CA GLN A 112 32.17 4.17 23.63
C GLN A 112 33.30 5.07 24.11
N ASN A 113 34.18 5.54 23.22
CA ASN A 113 35.25 6.47 23.59
C ASN A 113 34.69 7.82 24.09
N GLU A 114 33.66 8.35 23.43
CA GLU A 114 32.95 9.57 23.88
C GLU A 114 32.32 9.34 25.26
N PHE A 115 31.66 8.19 25.45
CA PHE A 115 31.04 7.81 26.71
C PHE A 115 32.07 7.68 27.84
N ASP A 116 33.19 7.01 27.61
CA ASP A 116 34.20 6.76 28.63
C ASP A 116 34.83 8.07 29.12
N LYS A 117 35.06 9.01 28.21
CA LYS A 117 35.53 10.35 28.56
C LYS A 117 34.52 11.09 29.43
N TRP A 118 33.26 11.16 29.00
CA TRP A 118 32.19 11.81 29.74
C TRP A 118 31.95 11.15 31.11
N TYR A 119 31.92 9.83 31.17
CA TYR A 119 31.65 9.07 32.38
C TYR A 119 32.76 9.25 33.42
N GLU A 120 34.04 9.27 33.00
CA GLU A 120 35.16 9.49 33.92
C GLU A 120 35.16 10.90 34.51
N GLU A 121 34.75 11.90 33.73
CA GLU A 121 34.59 13.30 34.17
C GLU A 121 33.43 13.45 35.17
N GLU A 122 32.31 12.77 34.95
CA GLU A 122 31.04 13.02 35.66
C GLU A 122 30.67 11.95 36.69
N LYS A 123 31.42 10.83 36.80
CA LYS A 123 31.04 9.67 37.64
C LYS A 123 30.74 10.02 39.10
N SER A 124 31.42 11.01 39.67
CA SER A 124 31.28 11.39 41.08
C SER A 124 30.08 12.32 41.35
N GLN A 125 29.28 12.65 40.34
CA GLN A 125 28.11 13.49 40.51
C GLN A 125 26.94 12.72 41.12
N TYR A 126 26.18 13.43 41.95
CA TYR A 126 24.90 12.92 42.45
C TYR A 126 23.93 12.68 41.30
N PHE A 127 23.22 11.56 41.36
CA PHE A 127 22.25 11.20 40.34
C PHE A 127 20.87 10.96 40.96
N CYS A 128 19.89 11.73 40.50
CA CYS A 128 18.48 11.52 40.78
C CYS A 128 17.79 11.07 39.49
N LEU A 129 17.25 9.85 39.47
CA LEU A 129 16.62 9.30 38.26
C LEU A 129 15.41 10.13 37.83
N ASP A 130 14.58 10.56 38.78
CA ASP A 130 13.33 11.26 38.50
C ASP A 130 13.60 12.62 37.82
N GLU A 131 14.61 13.35 38.30
CA GLU A 131 15.06 14.62 37.71
C GLU A 131 15.71 14.39 36.35
N ALA A 132 16.62 13.41 36.25
CA ALA A 132 17.31 13.09 35.01
C ALA A 132 16.35 12.65 33.90
N LEU A 133 15.31 11.86 34.25
CA LEU A 133 14.28 11.40 33.34
C LEU A 133 13.38 12.56 32.88
N ALA A 134 12.96 13.43 33.80
CA ALA A 134 12.17 14.61 33.47
C ALA A 134 12.92 15.56 32.52
N GLU A 135 14.20 15.80 32.78
CA GLU A 135 15.05 16.62 31.93
C GLU A 135 15.27 15.98 30.55
N TYR A 136 15.57 14.68 30.50
CA TYR A 136 15.76 13.94 29.26
C TYR A 136 14.50 13.96 28.38
N CYS A 137 13.34 13.64 28.94
CA CYS A 137 12.08 13.70 28.20
C CYS A 137 11.73 15.11 27.74
N SER A 138 11.98 16.13 28.57
CA SER A 138 11.74 17.53 28.20
C SER A 138 12.66 17.97 27.06
N ASN A 139 13.92 17.56 27.07
CA ASN A 139 14.90 17.84 26.01
C ASN A 139 14.47 17.19 24.69
N ASP A 140 14.07 15.91 24.70
CA ASP A 140 13.59 15.20 23.50
C ASP A 140 12.35 15.88 22.89
N VAL A 141 11.39 16.28 23.72
CA VAL A 141 10.19 17.02 23.28
C VAL A 141 10.57 18.38 22.70
N GLN A 142 11.54 19.07 23.30
CA GLN A 142 12.04 20.35 22.80
C GLN A 142 12.72 20.19 21.44
N ILE A 143 13.63 19.21 21.29
CA ILE A 143 14.30 18.90 20.02
C ILE A 143 13.26 18.62 18.94
N LEU A 144 12.27 17.78 19.23
CA LEU A 144 11.22 17.43 18.27
C LEU A 144 10.40 18.66 17.88
N THR A 145 10.03 19.50 18.85
CA THR A 145 9.22 20.70 18.62
C THR A 145 9.96 21.70 17.74
N GLU A 146 11.20 22.01 18.07
CA GLU A 146 12.06 22.93 17.30
C GLU A 146 12.32 22.39 15.89
N ALA A 147 12.60 21.10 15.75
CA ALA A 147 12.77 20.45 14.45
C ALA A 147 11.52 20.57 13.57
N LEU A 148 10.33 20.31 14.12
CA LEU A 148 9.08 20.40 13.39
C LEU A 148 8.73 21.85 13.01
N ILE A 149 9.02 22.82 13.87
CA ILE A 149 8.85 24.25 13.56
C ILE A 149 9.79 24.66 12.41
N ALA A 150 11.07 24.31 12.52
CA ALA A 150 12.06 24.59 11.49
C ALA A 150 11.69 23.94 10.15
N PHE A 151 11.24 22.68 10.19
CA PHE A 151 10.82 21.94 9.01
C PHE A 151 9.59 22.56 8.36
N ARG A 152 8.57 22.90 9.16
CA ARG A 152 7.35 23.58 8.70
C ARG A 152 7.70 24.90 8.02
N LYS A 153 8.55 25.72 8.63
CA LYS A 153 8.99 27.01 8.07
C LYS A 153 9.69 26.84 6.72
N LYS A 154 10.71 25.97 6.66
CA LYS A 154 11.47 25.70 5.43
C LYS A 154 10.58 25.15 4.32
N PHE A 155 9.70 24.19 4.63
CA PHE A 155 8.82 23.60 3.62
C PHE A 155 7.77 24.59 3.12
N MET A 156 7.16 25.39 4.02
CA MET A 156 6.24 26.45 3.62
C MET A 156 6.93 27.44 2.67
N GLU A 157 8.17 27.81 2.92
CA GLU A 157 8.95 28.70 2.05
C GLU A 157 9.20 28.10 0.66
N ILE A 158 9.68 26.86 0.59
CA ILE A 158 9.95 26.15 -0.67
C ILE A 158 8.66 25.94 -1.48
N SER A 159 7.54 25.70 -0.78
CA SER A 159 6.27 25.37 -1.41
C SER A 159 5.41 26.57 -1.80
N LYS A 160 5.85 27.81 -1.55
CA LYS A 160 5.15 29.01 -2.03
C LYS A 160 4.96 28.95 -3.54
N LYS A 161 3.73 29.24 -4.00
CA LYS A 161 3.43 29.38 -5.42
C LYS A 161 4.19 30.58 -5.98
N LYS A 162 5.02 30.34 -7.00
CA LYS A 162 5.76 31.41 -7.69
C LYS A 162 4.87 32.22 -8.64
N ASN A 163 3.75 31.65 -9.11
CA ASN A 163 2.91 32.21 -10.16
C ASN A 163 1.44 32.28 -9.72
N THR A 164 1.08 33.27 -8.90
CA THR A 164 -0.31 33.63 -8.66
C THR A 164 -0.52 35.12 -8.89
N GLN A 165 -1.69 35.46 -9.43
CA GLN A 165 -2.12 36.82 -9.72
C GLN A 165 -1.89 37.75 -8.50
N PRO A 166 -1.59 39.05 -8.72
CA PRO A 166 -1.36 39.99 -7.63
C PRO A 166 -2.61 40.10 -6.76
N GLY A 167 -2.53 39.61 -5.51
CA GLY A 167 -3.61 39.69 -4.52
C GLY A 167 -4.01 38.37 -3.83
N ALA A 168 -3.61 37.20 -4.33
CA ALA A 168 -3.84 35.93 -3.64
C ALA A 168 -2.70 35.65 -2.63
N ALA A 169 -3.06 35.43 -1.35
CA ALA A 169 -2.09 35.15 -0.29
C ALA A 169 -1.12 34.02 -0.69
N GLN A 170 0.18 34.31 -0.63
CA GLN A 170 1.28 33.38 -0.90
C GLN A 170 1.48 32.38 0.24
N GLU A 171 0.43 31.64 0.59
CA GLU A 171 0.55 30.61 1.62
C GLU A 171 1.16 29.34 1.02
N GLY A 172 2.32 28.97 1.55
CA GLY A 172 2.95 27.68 1.27
C GLY A 172 2.15 26.53 1.88
N ILE A 173 2.51 25.31 1.51
CA ILE A 173 1.91 24.10 2.05
C ILE A 173 2.37 23.92 3.51
N ASP A 174 1.42 23.84 4.44
CA ASP A 174 1.71 23.48 5.82
C ASP A 174 1.89 21.96 5.92
N ILE A 175 3.14 21.51 5.83
CA ILE A 175 3.49 20.08 5.82
C ILE A 175 2.97 19.32 7.03
N LEU A 176 2.89 19.95 8.21
CA LEU A 176 2.45 19.28 9.44
C LEU A 176 0.95 19.04 9.45
N ARG A 177 0.17 19.90 8.79
CA ARG A 177 -1.29 19.81 8.68
C ARG A 177 -1.71 18.99 7.46
N ASP A 178 -1.08 19.25 6.33
CA ASP A 178 -1.55 18.81 5.01
C ASP A 178 -1.03 17.43 4.58
N ALA A 179 0.02 16.93 5.23
CA ALA A 179 0.64 15.66 4.87
C ALA A 179 0.95 14.81 6.10
N MET A 180 0.80 13.49 5.93
CA MET A 180 1.23 12.50 6.92
C MET A 180 2.62 11.96 6.63
N THR A 181 3.11 12.14 5.39
CA THR A 181 4.41 11.63 4.92
C THR A 181 5.10 12.66 4.06
N ILE A 182 6.43 12.61 4.04
CA ILE A 182 7.24 13.46 3.16
C ILE A 182 6.88 13.25 1.68
N ALA A 183 6.66 12.01 1.26
CA ALA A 183 6.24 11.68 -0.10
C ALA A 183 4.90 12.33 -0.48
N SER A 184 3.92 12.32 0.43
CA SER A 184 2.63 12.98 0.22
C SER A 184 2.79 14.50 0.10
N ALA A 185 3.64 15.10 0.95
CA ALA A 185 3.94 16.52 0.88
C ALA A 185 4.64 16.91 -0.43
N CYS A 186 5.65 16.16 -0.86
CA CYS A 186 6.35 16.34 -2.13
C CYS A 186 5.39 16.18 -3.32
N MET A 187 4.51 15.19 -3.30
CA MET A 187 3.50 14.98 -4.34
C MET A 187 2.48 16.12 -4.38
N LYS A 188 2.07 16.67 -3.22
CA LYS A 188 1.22 17.86 -3.15
C LYS A 188 1.93 19.08 -3.72
N HIS A 189 3.20 19.30 -3.36
CA HIS A 189 4.02 20.38 -3.89
C HIS A 189 4.21 20.27 -5.41
N PHE A 190 4.52 19.08 -5.91
CA PHE A 190 4.64 18.80 -7.34
C PHE A 190 3.35 19.15 -8.09
N ARG A 191 2.21 18.59 -7.65
CA ARG A 191 0.90 18.83 -8.28
C ARG A 191 0.48 20.31 -8.28
N LEU A 192 0.83 21.06 -7.24
CA LEU A 192 0.42 22.45 -7.11
C LEU A 192 1.33 23.45 -7.82
N ASN A 193 2.63 23.16 -7.92
CA ASN A 193 3.63 24.15 -8.37
C ASN A 193 4.37 23.75 -9.64
N HIS A 194 4.40 22.47 -10.01
CA HIS A 194 5.26 21.95 -11.08
C HIS A 194 4.50 21.17 -12.16
N LEU A 195 3.36 20.56 -11.81
CA LEU A 195 2.55 19.81 -12.77
C LEU A 195 1.87 20.76 -13.76
N LYS A 196 2.19 20.59 -15.04
CA LYS A 196 1.57 21.35 -16.12
C LYS A 196 0.11 20.91 -16.33
N PRO A 197 -0.79 21.82 -16.75
CA PRO A 197 -2.13 21.43 -17.19
C PRO A 197 -2.07 20.31 -18.22
N GLU A 198 -3.05 19.40 -18.18
CA GLU A 198 -3.26 18.34 -19.18
C GLU A 198 -2.09 17.34 -19.34
N HIS A 199 -1.20 17.26 -18.35
CA HIS A 199 -0.01 16.40 -18.44
C HIS A 199 -0.16 15.02 -17.78
N LEU A 200 -1.21 14.81 -16.97
CA LEU A 200 -1.56 13.50 -16.43
C LEU A 200 -2.83 13.02 -17.10
N ALA A 201 -2.76 11.85 -17.73
CA ALA A 201 -3.95 11.16 -18.16
C ALA A 201 -4.71 10.67 -16.91
N ILE A 202 -6.03 10.84 -16.90
CA ILE A 202 -6.89 10.34 -15.82
C ILE A 202 -7.08 8.85 -16.06
N VAL A 203 -6.58 8.00 -15.18
CA VAL A 203 -6.78 6.55 -15.26
C VAL A 203 -8.15 6.24 -14.66
N PRO A 204 -9.11 5.67 -15.41
CA PRO A 204 -10.35 5.16 -14.84
C PRO A 204 -10.07 4.07 -13.79
N GLU A 205 -11.00 3.82 -12.85
CA GLU A 205 -10.87 2.74 -11.85
C GLU A 205 -10.61 1.35 -12.47
N LYS A 206 -10.96 1.16 -13.75
CA LYS A 206 -10.76 -0.06 -14.53
C LYS A 206 -9.56 -0.01 -15.50
N GLY A 207 -8.73 1.03 -15.44
CA GLY A 207 -7.64 1.24 -16.41
C GLY A 207 -8.13 1.89 -17.72
N TYR A 208 -7.19 2.09 -18.66
CA TYR A 208 -7.49 2.61 -20.01
C TYR A 208 -8.06 1.56 -20.95
N GLU A 209 -7.80 0.30 -20.65
CA GLU A 209 -8.36 -0.83 -21.35
C GLU A 209 -9.65 -1.18 -20.62
N ASN A 210 -10.79 -1.06 -21.31
CA ASN A 210 -11.88 -1.99 -21.00
C ASN A 210 -11.33 -3.36 -21.41
N CYS A 211 -10.57 -4.02 -20.53
CA CYS A 211 -10.03 -5.34 -20.80
C CYS A 211 -11.25 -6.25 -21.01
N ASP A 212 -11.58 -6.52 -22.27
CA ASP A 212 -12.46 -7.62 -22.59
C ASP A 212 -11.77 -8.87 -22.04
N ASN A 213 -12.46 -9.55 -21.12
CA ASN A 213 -11.91 -10.70 -20.39
C ASN A 213 -11.87 -11.94 -21.29
N GLN A 214 -11.09 -11.90 -22.37
CA GLN A 214 -10.82 -13.10 -23.15
C GLN A 214 -9.70 -13.89 -22.46
N SER A 215 -9.95 -15.16 -22.17
CA SER A 215 -8.95 -16.00 -21.50
C SER A 215 -7.73 -16.26 -22.40
N GLU A 216 -6.53 -16.36 -21.82
CA GLU A 216 -5.31 -16.69 -22.56
C GLU A 216 -5.42 -18.04 -23.30
N LEU A 217 -6.15 -19.00 -22.70
CA LEU A 217 -6.48 -20.27 -23.33
C LEU A 217 -7.34 -20.08 -24.58
N ALA A 218 -8.36 -19.21 -24.51
CA ALA A 218 -9.22 -18.91 -25.66
C ALA A 218 -8.41 -18.30 -26.81
N LEU A 219 -7.52 -17.35 -26.51
CA LEU A 219 -6.65 -16.74 -27.52
C LEU A 219 -5.75 -17.78 -28.21
N LYS A 220 -5.08 -18.62 -27.41
CA LYS A 220 -4.22 -19.70 -27.93
C LYS A 220 -5.02 -20.71 -28.77
N TYR A 221 -6.24 -21.04 -28.34
CA TYR A 221 -7.13 -21.92 -29.10
C TYR A 221 -7.49 -21.35 -30.46
N LEU A 222 -7.92 -20.08 -30.50
CA LEU A 222 -8.34 -19.43 -31.73
C LEU A 222 -7.17 -19.30 -32.70
N GLN A 223 -5.99 -18.95 -32.22
CA GLN A 223 -4.77 -18.91 -33.04
C GLN A 223 -4.45 -20.29 -33.64
N TRP A 224 -4.49 -21.36 -32.84
CA TRP A 224 -4.31 -22.72 -33.35
C TRP A 224 -5.38 -23.10 -34.39
N TYR A 225 -6.63 -22.68 -34.20
CA TYR A 225 -7.72 -22.96 -35.13
C TYR A 225 -7.56 -22.20 -36.46
N GLU A 226 -7.13 -20.93 -36.40
CA GLU A 226 -6.76 -20.14 -37.59
C GLU A 226 -5.66 -20.83 -38.39
N ASP A 227 -4.57 -21.24 -37.72
CA ASP A 227 -3.40 -21.88 -38.36
C ASP A 227 -3.75 -23.24 -38.96
N THR A 228 -4.54 -24.05 -38.26
CA THR A 228 -4.86 -25.43 -38.68
C THR A 228 -5.84 -25.45 -39.86
N ARG A 229 -6.78 -24.50 -39.93
CA ARG A 229 -7.82 -24.46 -40.97
C ARG A 229 -7.60 -23.39 -42.03
N GLY A 230 -6.62 -22.51 -41.86
CA GLY A 230 -6.35 -21.41 -42.77
C GLY A 230 -7.51 -20.41 -42.85
N VAL A 231 -8.23 -20.20 -41.75
CA VAL A 231 -9.38 -19.28 -41.66
C VAL A 231 -9.01 -18.05 -40.82
N LYS A 232 -9.65 -16.91 -41.10
CA LYS A 232 -9.45 -15.69 -40.32
C LYS A 232 -10.55 -15.54 -39.27
N ILE A 233 -10.16 -15.54 -38.00
CA ILE A 233 -11.03 -15.40 -36.84
C ILE A 233 -10.96 -13.97 -36.32
N LYS A 234 -12.12 -13.36 -36.07
CA LYS A 234 -12.22 -12.10 -35.34
C LYS A 234 -12.27 -12.38 -33.83
N CYS A 235 -11.30 -11.87 -33.08
CA CYS A 235 -11.13 -12.01 -31.61
C CYS A 235 -10.81 -10.66 -30.94
N ALA A 236 -10.52 -10.63 -29.63
CA ALA A 236 -10.22 -9.39 -28.90
C ALA A 236 -9.04 -8.58 -29.46
N HIS A 237 -8.05 -9.24 -30.09
CA HIS A 237 -6.87 -8.60 -30.68
C HIS A 237 -7.06 -8.11 -32.13
N SER A 238 -8.23 -8.36 -32.72
CA SER A 238 -8.55 -7.92 -34.07
C SER A 238 -8.91 -6.43 -34.13
N GLU A 239 -8.65 -5.77 -35.26
CA GLU A 239 -9.12 -4.40 -35.50
C GLU A 239 -10.65 -4.32 -35.34
N GLY A 240 -11.12 -3.57 -34.33
CA GLY A 240 -12.53 -3.47 -33.97
C GLY A 240 -13.05 -4.54 -33.00
N GLY A 241 -12.16 -5.20 -32.25
CA GLY A 241 -12.45 -6.04 -31.07
C GLY A 241 -13.22 -7.33 -31.35
N GLU A 242 -13.82 -7.92 -30.31
CA GLU A 242 -14.68 -9.12 -30.43
C GLU A 242 -15.95 -8.85 -31.26
N HIS A 243 -16.52 -9.89 -31.86
CA HIS A 243 -17.76 -9.77 -32.61
C HIS A 243 -18.96 -9.67 -31.65
N VAL A 244 -19.81 -8.64 -31.83
CA VAL A 244 -20.98 -8.38 -30.97
C VAL A 244 -22.25 -8.91 -31.65
N VAL A 245 -22.93 -9.84 -30.98
CA VAL A 245 -24.20 -10.43 -31.36
C VAL A 245 -25.33 -9.80 -30.58
N ALA A 246 -26.46 -9.53 -31.26
CA ALA A 246 -27.66 -8.94 -30.69
C ALA A 246 -27.41 -7.61 -29.92
N GLY A 247 -26.37 -6.86 -30.30
CA GLY A 247 -25.98 -5.60 -29.67
C GLY A 247 -25.51 -5.70 -28.21
N ARG A 248 -25.34 -6.91 -27.68
CA ARG A 248 -25.05 -7.13 -26.24
C ARG A 248 -23.98 -8.20 -25.98
N TYR A 249 -23.98 -9.31 -26.72
CA TYR A 249 -23.15 -10.46 -26.41
C TYR A 249 -21.91 -10.48 -27.29
N LYS A 250 -20.72 -10.36 -26.70
CA LYS A 250 -19.46 -10.60 -27.41
C LYS A 250 -19.14 -12.09 -27.44
N VAL A 251 -18.65 -12.60 -28.56
CA VAL A 251 -18.19 -13.99 -28.70
C VAL A 251 -16.66 -14.05 -28.74
N ASP A 252 -16.07 -15.12 -28.19
CA ASP A 252 -14.60 -15.25 -28.09
C ASP A 252 -13.95 -15.25 -29.48
N GLY A 253 -14.52 -15.98 -30.44
CA GLY A 253 -14.07 -16.02 -31.83
C GLY A 253 -15.22 -16.07 -32.82
N TYR A 254 -15.12 -15.33 -33.93
CA TYR A 254 -16.09 -15.37 -35.01
C TYR A 254 -15.45 -15.50 -36.39
N ILE A 255 -15.92 -16.46 -37.18
CA ILE A 255 -15.51 -16.71 -38.55
C ILE A 255 -16.62 -16.24 -39.47
N LYS A 256 -16.32 -15.20 -40.25
CA LYS A 256 -17.32 -14.54 -41.11
C LYS A 256 -17.71 -15.41 -42.31
N GLU A 257 -16.77 -16.14 -42.89
CA GLU A 257 -17.03 -16.97 -44.07
C GLU A 257 -18.00 -18.12 -43.78
N GLU A 258 -17.96 -18.67 -42.56
CA GLU A 258 -18.76 -19.84 -42.16
C GLU A 258 -19.99 -19.47 -41.32
N ASP A 259 -20.15 -18.19 -40.97
CA ASP A 259 -21.09 -17.71 -39.95
C ASP A 259 -21.04 -18.60 -38.68
N ARG A 260 -19.82 -18.72 -38.14
CA ARG A 260 -19.50 -19.60 -37.01
C ARG A 260 -18.94 -18.80 -35.84
N ALA A 261 -19.55 -18.96 -34.67
CA ALA A 261 -18.99 -18.51 -33.40
C ALA A 261 -18.33 -19.67 -32.66
N ILE A 262 -17.19 -19.38 -32.05
CA ILE A 262 -16.44 -20.29 -31.18
C ILE A 262 -16.44 -19.65 -29.79
N GLU A 263 -16.96 -20.38 -28.80
CA GLU A 263 -16.93 -20.02 -27.38
C GLU A 263 -16.01 -20.98 -26.62
N VAL A 264 -15.05 -20.44 -25.88
CA VAL A 264 -14.09 -21.24 -25.10
C VAL A 264 -14.40 -21.09 -23.62
N ASN A 265 -15.20 -22.02 -23.11
CA ASN A 265 -15.74 -21.97 -21.76
C ASN A 265 -14.73 -22.47 -20.71
N GLY A 266 -14.35 -21.56 -19.81
CA GLY A 266 -13.65 -21.87 -18.58
C GLY A 266 -14.52 -22.66 -17.60
N CYS A 267 -14.08 -23.86 -17.22
CA CYS A 267 -14.81 -24.80 -16.36
C CYS A 267 -15.35 -24.18 -15.06
N VAL A 268 -14.53 -23.38 -14.37
CA VAL A 268 -14.87 -22.74 -13.08
C VAL A 268 -15.91 -21.62 -13.25
N TRP A 269 -15.92 -20.95 -14.40
CA TRP A 269 -16.79 -19.80 -14.67
C TRP A 269 -18.12 -20.19 -15.32
N HIS A 270 -18.14 -21.30 -16.08
CA HIS A 270 -19.31 -21.83 -16.80
C HIS A 270 -19.84 -23.14 -16.21
N ALA A 271 -19.38 -23.53 -15.02
CA ALA A 271 -19.86 -24.68 -14.27
C ALA A 271 -19.98 -26.00 -15.08
N CYS A 272 -18.88 -26.41 -15.75
CA CYS A 272 -18.82 -27.64 -16.56
C CYS A 272 -19.50 -28.84 -15.89
N GLN A 273 -20.32 -29.58 -16.65
CA GLN A 273 -20.96 -30.80 -16.18
C GLN A 273 -19.94 -31.84 -15.67
N LYS A 274 -18.78 -31.96 -16.34
CA LYS A 274 -17.71 -32.91 -16.00
C LYS A 274 -17.05 -32.63 -14.65
N CYS A 275 -16.85 -31.36 -14.29
CA CYS A 275 -16.07 -30.97 -13.12
C CYS A 275 -16.92 -30.57 -11.91
N PHE A 276 -18.18 -30.16 -12.13
CA PHE A 276 -19.10 -29.76 -11.06
C PHE A 276 -20.31 -30.69 -10.91
N GLY A 277 -20.47 -31.70 -11.78
CA GLY A 277 -21.52 -32.71 -11.65
C GLY A 277 -22.94 -32.13 -11.66
N ASN A 278 -23.84 -32.78 -10.92
CA ASN A 278 -25.25 -32.39 -10.77
C ASN A 278 -25.55 -31.61 -9.47
N ASP A 279 -24.52 -31.17 -8.74
CA ASP A 279 -24.73 -30.36 -7.54
C ASP A 279 -25.01 -28.91 -7.92
N LEU A 280 -26.30 -28.60 -8.09
CA LEU A 280 -26.76 -27.29 -8.55
C LEU A 280 -26.61 -26.19 -7.47
N HIS A 281 -26.47 -26.56 -6.18
CA HIS A 281 -26.41 -25.60 -5.07
C HIS A 281 -24.99 -25.17 -4.70
N LYS A 282 -23.97 -25.79 -5.31
CA LYS A 282 -22.58 -25.42 -5.10
C LYS A 282 -22.30 -23.99 -5.55
N ILE A 283 -21.70 -23.19 -4.66
CA ILE A 283 -21.35 -21.79 -4.92
C ILE A 283 -19.96 -21.73 -5.58
N LEU A 284 -19.85 -20.96 -6.67
CA LEU A 284 -18.61 -20.72 -7.41
C LEU A 284 -17.95 -19.39 -6.97
N PRO A 285 -16.68 -19.11 -7.35
CA PRO A 285 -15.93 -17.91 -6.90
C PRO A 285 -16.59 -16.56 -7.24
N ASN A 286 -17.54 -16.55 -8.18
CA ASN A 286 -18.35 -15.38 -8.53
C ASN A 286 -19.57 -15.18 -7.59
N GLY A 287 -19.75 -16.01 -6.57
CA GLY A 287 -20.85 -15.95 -5.62
C GLY A 287 -22.17 -16.53 -6.13
N LYS A 288 -22.23 -17.03 -7.37
CA LYS A 288 -23.42 -17.68 -7.95
C LYS A 288 -23.40 -19.19 -7.78
N THR A 289 -24.57 -19.81 -7.82
CA THR A 289 -24.72 -21.27 -7.81
C THR A 289 -24.45 -21.89 -9.19
N VAL A 290 -24.09 -23.17 -9.22
CA VAL A 290 -23.94 -23.94 -10.46
C VAL A 290 -25.23 -23.93 -11.30
N GLY A 291 -26.40 -24.00 -10.65
CA GLY A 291 -27.69 -23.92 -11.34
C GLY A 291 -27.90 -22.60 -12.06
N GLU A 292 -27.71 -21.48 -11.37
CA GLU A 292 -27.87 -20.13 -11.94
C GLU A 292 -26.92 -19.88 -13.11
N ILE A 293 -25.66 -20.31 -13.00
CA ILE A 293 -24.67 -20.13 -14.07
C ILE A 293 -25.05 -20.90 -15.33
N ARG A 294 -25.51 -22.15 -15.18
CA ARG A 294 -25.94 -22.97 -16.33
C ARG A 294 -27.20 -22.43 -16.99
N GLU A 295 -28.11 -21.87 -16.21
CA GLU A 295 -29.30 -21.20 -16.74
C GLU A 295 -28.93 -19.93 -17.52
N ASP A 296 -28.07 -19.08 -16.95
CA ASP A 296 -27.55 -17.87 -17.59
C ASP A 296 -26.82 -18.20 -18.91
N ASP A 297 -25.94 -19.19 -18.89
CA ASP A 297 -25.22 -19.68 -20.08
C ASP A 297 -26.17 -20.26 -21.12
N GLY A 298 -27.17 -21.03 -20.69
CA GLY A 298 -28.20 -21.58 -21.58
C GLY A 298 -29.00 -20.49 -22.29
N ASN A 299 -29.41 -19.47 -21.55
CA ASN A 299 -30.11 -18.30 -22.09
C ASN A 299 -29.25 -17.52 -23.08
N ARG A 300 -27.96 -17.31 -22.75
CA ARG A 300 -26.98 -16.69 -23.66
C ARG A 300 -26.83 -17.49 -24.95
N LEU A 301 -26.61 -18.80 -24.86
CA LEU A 301 -26.44 -19.69 -26.02
C LEU A 301 -27.68 -19.75 -26.90
N ALA A 302 -28.88 -19.75 -26.32
CA ALA A 302 -30.14 -19.70 -27.06
C ALA A 302 -30.24 -18.42 -27.90
N ILE A 303 -29.77 -17.28 -27.36
CA ILE A 303 -29.70 -16.02 -28.10
C ILE A 303 -28.65 -16.11 -29.21
N LEU A 304 -27.44 -16.58 -28.91
CA LEU A 304 -26.37 -16.68 -29.93
C LEU A 304 -26.81 -17.55 -31.12
N ARG A 305 -27.42 -18.71 -30.88
CA ARG A 305 -27.93 -19.62 -31.93
C ARG A 305 -29.09 -19.05 -32.75
N LYS A 306 -29.76 -18.00 -32.27
CA LYS A 306 -30.79 -17.30 -33.06
C LYS A 306 -30.17 -16.41 -34.14
N TYR A 307 -28.98 -15.88 -33.89
CA TYR A 307 -28.32 -14.91 -34.78
C TYR A 307 -27.15 -15.49 -35.57
N ILE A 308 -26.57 -16.60 -35.12
CA ILE A 308 -25.42 -17.27 -35.74
C ILE A 308 -25.79 -18.71 -36.08
N LYS A 309 -25.52 -19.14 -37.31
CA LYS A 309 -25.85 -20.48 -37.79
C LYS A 309 -25.12 -21.58 -37.04
N ASN A 310 -23.81 -21.41 -36.80
CA ASN A 310 -22.97 -22.42 -36.16
C ASN A 310 -22.37 -21.85 -34.88
N VAL A 311 -22.65 -22.46 -33.72
CA VAL A 311 -22.07 -22.06 -32.43
C VAL A 311 -21.39 -23.28 -31.80
N ASP A 312 -20.06 -23.27 -31.82
CA ASP A 312 -19.24 -24.31 -31.22
C ASP A 312 -18.81 -23.91 -29.81
N ILE A 313 -19.00 -24.83 -28.86
CA ILE A 313 -18.64 -24.61 -27.45
C ILE A 313 -17.53 -25.57 -27.10
N ILE A 314 -16.42 -25.01 -26.63
CA ILE A 314 -15.22 -25.75 -26.29
C ILE A 314 -14.96 -25.58 -24.82
N TRP A 315 -14.78 -26.69 -24.12
CA TRP A 315 -14.58 -26.67 -22.68
C TRP A 315 -13.11 -26.85 -22.35
N ASN A 316 -12.62 -26.07 -21.37
CA ASN A 316 -11.25 -26.20 -20.88
C ASN A 316 -10.90 -27.65 -20.44
N ALA A 317 -11.83 -28.38 -19.81
CA ALA A 317 -11.63 -29.78 -19.41
C ALA A 317 -11.55 -30.81 -20.56
N ILE A 318 -11.88 -30.40 -21.79
CA ILE A 318 -11.65 -31.20 -23.01
C ILE A 318 -10.23 -30.92 -23.53
N TYR A 319 -9.79 -29.67 -23.47
CA TYR A 319 -8.47 -29.23 -23.92
C TYR A 319 -7.32 -29.84 -23.10
N ILE A 320 -7.47 -29.88 -21.77
CA ILE A 320 -6.48 -30.49 -20.88
C ILE A 320 -6.44 -32.03 -21.08
N GLY A 321 -7.58 -32.66 -21.35
CA GLY A 321 -7.65 -34.11 -21.59
C GLY A 321 -7.09 -34.55 -22.96
N CYS A 322 -7.10 -33.70 -23.98
CA CYS A 322 -6.45 -33.97 -25.27
C CYS A 322 -4.92 -33.86 -25.19
N PHE A 323 -4.38 -33.00 -24.32
CA PHE A 323 -2.93 -32.95 -24.07
C PHE A 323 -2.41 -34.20 -23.36
N ASP A 324 -3.22 -34.83 -22.52
CA ASP A 324 -2.87 -36.10 -21.85
C ASP A 324 -3.05 -37.35 -22.74
N ALA A 325 -3.73 -37.25 -23.89
CA ALA A 325 -4.15 -38.42 -24.69
C ALA A 325 -3.52 -38.52 -26.10
N THR A 326 -2.63 -37.62 -26.50
CA THR A 326 -1.88 -37.75 -27.76
C THR A 326 -0.40 -37.44 -27.57
N ASN A 327 0.42 -38.50 -27.64
CA ASN A 327 1.87 -38.44 -27.87
C ASN A 327 2.16 -37.75 -29.21
N ILE A 328 2.25 -36.42 -29.22
CA ILE A 328 2.85 -35.66 -30.32
C ILE A 328 4.00 -34.82 -29.75
N CYS A 329 5.19 -35.42 -29.88
CA CYS A 329 6.52 -34.83 -29.94
C CYS A 329 6.91 -33.77 -28.88
N GLU A 330 7.78 -34.23 -27.97
CA GLU A 330 8.60 -33.53 -26.97
C GLU A 330 9.50 -32.37 -27.47
N ASN A 331 9.29 -31.79 -28.67
CA ASN A 331 10.24 -30.81 -29.24
C ASN A 331 9.73 -29.38 -29.43
N HIS A 332 8.62 -28.96 -28.81
CA HIS A 332 8.20 -27.54 -28.85
C HIS A 332 7.74 -26.94 -27.51
N LEU A 333 7.88 -27.67 -26.40
CA LEU A 333 7.48 -27.20 -25.07
C LEU A 333 8.61 -26.53 -24.26
N GLN A 334 9.80 -26.36 -24.84
CA GLN A 334 10.97 -25.87 -24.11
C GLN A 334 11.24 -24.36 -24.26
N ILE A 335 10.36 -23.57 -24.90
CA ILE A 335 10.61 -22.13 -25.14
C ILE A 335 9.71 -21.17 -24.33
N ILE A 336 8.63 -21.63 -23.67
CA ILE A 336 7.64 -20.70 -23.07
C ILE A 336 7.42 -20.96 -21.57
N MET A 337 8.49 -21.28 -20.82
CA MET A 337 8.43 -21.37 -19.36
C MET A 337 9.67 -20.82 -18.64
N THR A 338 10.39 -19.91 -19.29
CA THR A 338 11.44 -19.09 -18.65
C THR A 338 11.38 -17.69 -19.21
N GLU A 339 10.51 -16.87 -18.61
CA GLU A 339 10.64 -15.41 -18.43
C GLU A 339 9.27 -14.89 -17.98
N VAL A 340 9.05 -14.81 -16.68
CA VAL A 340 8.47 -13.66 -15.92
C VAL A 340 8.62 -14.02 -14.42
N LEU A 341 9.74 -13.60 -13.85
CA LEU A 341 9.85 -13.16 -12.46
C LEU A 341 10.12 -11.66 -12.47
#